data_AF-A0AA85KAE9-F1
#
_entry.id   AF-A0AA85KAE9-F1
#
_cell.length_a   1.000
_cell.length_b   1.000
_cell.length_c   1.000
_cell.angle_alpha   90.00
_cell.angle_beta   90.00
_cell.angle_gamma   90.00
#
_symmetry.space_group_name_H-M   'P 1'
#
loop_
_entity.id
_entity.type
_entity.pdbx_description
1 polymer ?
#
loop_
_entity_poly.entity_id
_entity_poly.type
_entity_poly.pdbx_seq_one_letter_code
_entity_poly.pdbx_strand_id
1 'polypeptide(L)'
;MSRSKPKKTRKLRGHVSHGHGRVGKHRKHPGGRGNAGLEHHHRINMDKYHPGYIGKVGMRHFHLKKNPYYCPTINLDRLWSLVSQSTYEKHRDSTDGKVPVIDCLRKF
;
A
#
# COMPACT_ATOMS: atom_id res chain seq x y z
N MET A 1 24.39 -19.37 18.42
CA MET A 1 23.29 -19.91 17.59
C MET A 1 22.54 -18.76 16.92
N SER A 2 22.26 -18.81 15.61
CA SER A 2 21.61 -17.69 14.91
C SER A 2 20.21 -17.40 15.46
N ARG A 3 19.89 -16.13 15.71
CA ARG A 3 18.57 -15.67 16.22
C ARG A 3 17.40 -15.86 15.24
N SER A 4 17.65 -16.35 14.02
CA SER A 4 16.62 -16.57 13.01
C SER A 4 16.02 -17.97 13.12
N LYS A 5 14.69 -18.05 13.11
CA LYS A 5 13.98 -19.33 13.02
C LYS A 5 14.47 -20.09 11.78
N PRO A 6 14.77 -21.40 11.88
CA PRO A 6 15.26 -22.16 10.74
C PRO A 6 14.21 -22.20 9.63
N LYS A 7 14.64 -21.97 8.38
CA LYS A 7 13.78 -22.09 7.20
C LYS A 7 13.18 -23.49 7.10
N LYS A 8 11.97 -23.62 6.53
CA LYS A 8 11.29 -24.91 6.30
C LYS A 8 12.18 -25.94 5.60
N THR A 9 13.06 -25.50 4.71
CA THR A 9 14.12 -26.29 4.05
C THR A 9 14.91 -27.18 5.00
N ARG A 10 15.21 -26.69 6.23
CA ARG A 10 15.98 -27.48 7.21
C ARG A 10 15.20 -28.70 7.71
N LYS A 11 13.89 -28.57 7.88
CA LYS A 11 13.00 -29.67 8.27
C LYS A 11 12.75 -30.67 7.14
N LEU A 12 12.95 -30.24 5.88
CA LEU A 12 12.71 -31.07 4.70
C LEU A 12 13.92 -31.91 4.26
N ARG A 13 15.06 -31.84 4.96
CA ARG A 13 16.21 -32.73 4.71
C ARG A 13 15.84 -34.17 5.04
N GLY A 14 16.18 -35.11 4.17
CA GLY A 14 15.76 -36.52 4.25
C GLY A 14 14.45 -36.84 3.53
N HIS A 15 13.62 -35.83 3.20
CA HIS A 15 12.42 -36.04 2.40
C HIS A 15 12.73 -36.00 0.90
N VAL A 16 12.32 -37.05 0.17
CA VAL A 16 12.66 -37.31 -1.24
C VAL A 16 12.34 -36.15 -2.20
N SER A 17 11.15 -35.53 -2.08
CA SER A 17 10.68 -34.50 -3.02
C SER A 17 10.73 -33.07 -2.50
N HIS A 18 11.36 -32.86 -1.34
CA HIS A 18 11.50 -31.56 -0.68
C HIS A 18 10.17 -30.75 -0.57
N GLY A 19 9.04 -31.46 -0.41
CA GLY A 19 7.71 -30.85 -0.26
C GLY A 19 6.98 -30.48 -1.56
N HIS A 20 7.49 -30.85 -2.74
CA HIS A 20 6.88 -30.52 -4.04
C HIS A 20 6.12 -31.70 -4.70
N GLY A 21 5.87 -32.78 -3.95
CA GLY A 21 5.17 -33.96 -4.45
C GLY A 21 6.01 -34.84 -5.40
N ARG A 22 5.64 -36.11 -5.56
CA ARG A 22 6.36 -37.07 -6.42
C ARG A 22 5.94 -37.01 -7.89
N VAL A 23 4.64 -36.79 -8.15
CA VAL A 23 4.05 -36.85 -9.49
C VAL A 23 4.22 -35.53 -10.25
N GLY A 24 3.65 -34.43 -9.74
CA GLY A 24 3.69 -33.12 -10.42
C GLY A 24 5.09 -32.51 -10.54
N LYS A 25 5.95 -32.74 -9.52
CA LYS A 25 7.33 -32.24 -9.37
C LYS A 25 7.46 -30.71 -9.42
N HIS A 26 8.52 -30.18 -8.81
CA HIS A 26 8.85 -28.77 -8.98
C HIS A 26 9.49 -28.54 -10.36
N ARG A 27 8.84 -27.75 -11.22
CA ARG A 27 9.33 -27.36 -12.54
C ARG A 27 9.53 -25.84 -12.59
N LYS A 28 10.35 -25.36 -13.52
CA LYS A 28 10.78 -23.95 -13.56
C LYS A 28 9.60 -22.98 -13.72
N HIS A 29 8.77 -23.13 -14.75
CA HIS A 29 7.64 -22.21 -15.03
C HIS A 29 6.48 -22.93 -15.76
N PRO A 30 5.66 -23.74 -15.07
CA PRO A 30 4.60 -24.52 -15.73
C PRO A 30 3.44 -23.67 -16.28
N GLY A 31 3.16 -22.50 -15.69
CA GLY A 31 2.08 -21.59 -16.12
C GLY A 31 2.55 -20.34 -16.89
N GLY A 32 3.83 -20.29 -17.29
CA GLY A 32 4.47 -19.10 -17.85
C GLY A 32 5.21 -18.26 -16.80
N ARG A 33 5.69 -17.09 -17.22
CA ARG A 33 6.47 -16.16 -16.39
C ARG A 33 5.71 -14.87 -16.17
N GLY A 34 5.77 -14.34 -14.94
CA GLY A 34 5.08 -13.10 -14.58
C GLY A 34 3.58 -13.16 -14.89
N ASN A 35 3.10 -12.15 -15.60
CA ASN A 35 1.69 -11.98 -15.97
C ASN A 35 1.36 -12.64 -17.32
N ALA A 36 1.96 -13.78 -17.66
CA ALA A 36 1.58 -14.50 -18.88
C ALA A 36 0.16 -15.10 -18.76
N GLY A 37 -0.60 -15.09 -19.84
CA GLY A 37 -1.89 -15.78 -19.93
C GLY A 37 -3.08 -15.08 -19.26
N LEU A 38 -3.00 -13.76 -18.99
CA LEU A 38 -4.06 -13.02 -18.29
C LEU A 38 -5.44 -13.14 -18.95
N GLU A 39 -5.50 -13.20 -20.28
CA GLU A 39 -6.76 -13.35 -21.03
C GLU A 39 -7.08 -14.81 -21.38
N HIS A 40 -6.16 -15.73 -21.06
CA HIS A 40 -6.20 -17.12 -21.49
C HIS A 40 -6.29 -18.03 -20.26
N HIS A 41 -5.25 -18.85 -19.99
CA HIS A 41 -5.25 -19.83 -18.91
C HIS A 41 -5.18 -19.24 -17.49
N HIS A 42 -4.91 -17.93 -17.34
CA HIS A 42 -5.02 -17.20 -16.07
C HIS A 42 -6.22 -16.24 -16.00
N ARG A 43 -7.12 -16.26 -16.99
CA ARG A 43 -8.30 -15.38 -17.06
C ARG A 43 -9.15 -15.40 -15.81
N ILE A 44 -9.48 -16.59 -15.30
CA ILE A 44 -10.31 -16.75 -14.11
C ILE A 44 -9.71 -16.02 -12.90
N ASN A 45 -8.38 -16.04 -12.74
CA ASN A 45 -7.71 -15.36 -11.65
C ASN A 45 -7.75 -13.83 -11.81
N MET A 46 -7.64 -13.34 -13.05
CA MET A 46 -7.66 -11.90 -13.34
C MET A 46 -9.05 -11.33 -13.21
N ASP A 47 -10.05 -11.96 -13.80
CA ASP A 47 -11.45 -11.49 -13.71
C ASP A 47 -11.96 -11.52 -12.27
N LYS A 48 -11.51 -12.50 -11.46
CA LYS A 48 -11.96 -12.65 -10.08
C LYS A 48 -11.34 -11.63 -9.13
N TYR A 49 -10.03 -11.41 -9.21
CA TYR A 49 -9.30 -10.62 -8.21
C TYR A 49 -8.80 -9.27 -8.72
N HIS A 50 -8.74 -9.08 -10.03
CA HIS A 50 -8.20 -7.86 -10.66
C HIS A 50 -9.14 -7.34 -11.78
N PRO A 51 -10.44 -7.11 -11.50
CA PRO A 51 -11.34 -6.55 -12.49
C PRO A 51 -10.85 -5.16 -12.93
N GLY A 52 -10.82 -4.92 -14.24
CA GLY A 52 -10.33 -3.67 -14.83
C GLY A 52 -8.81 -3.60 -15.05
N TYR A 53 -8.07 -4.69 -14.78
CA TYR A 53 -6.63 -4.74 -15.07
C TYR A 53 -6.32 -4.63 -16.57
N ILE A 54 -7.14 -5.27 -17.40
CA ILE A 54 -7.01 -5.23 -18.87
C ILE A 54 -7.96 -4.19 -19.43
N GLY A 55 -7.43 -3.32 -20.28
CA GLY A 55 -8.18 -2.27 -20.96
C GLY A 55 -7.45 -0.94 -20.91
N LYS A 56 -8.02 0.06 -21.59
CA LYS A 56 -7.53 1.44 -21.57
C LYS A 56 -8.67 2.37 -21.21
N VAL A 57 -8.44 3.24 -20.23
CA VAL A 57 -9.42 4.22 -19.74
C VAL A 57 -8.78 5.61 -19.70
N GLY A 58 -9.56 6.65 -19.99
CA GLY A 58 -9.18 8.05 -19.81
C GLY A 58 -8.20 8.61 -20.86
N MET A 59 -7.78 9.86 -20.64
CA MET A 59 -6.86 10.60 -21.51
C MET A 59 -5.42 10.50 -21.00
N ARG A 60 -4.45 10.45 -21.91
CA ARG A 60 -3.02 10.43 -21.56
C ARG A 60 -2.54 11.84 -21.20
N HIS A 61 -1.87 11.99 -20.06
CA HIS A 61 -1.19 13.21 -19.68
C HIS A 61 0.33 13.04 -19.83
N PHE A 62 0.92 13.69 -20.83
CA PHE A 62 2.36 13.67 -21.06
C PHE A 62 3.09 14.68 -20.17
N HIS A 63 4.29 14.31 -19.70
CA HIS A 63 5.10 15.16 -18.82
C HIS A 63 4.33 15.69 -17.58
N LEU A 64 3.63 14.78 -16.89
CA LEU A 64 2.93 15.10 -15.64
C LEU A 64 3.91 15.64 -14.59
N LYS A 65 3.88 16.95 -14.36
CA LYS A 65 4.55 17.60 -13.22
C LYS A 65 3.65 17.43 -11.99
N LYS A 66 4.17 16.84 -10.91
CA LYS A 66 3.36 16.61 -9.68
C LYS A 66 3.18 17.87 -8.83
N ASN A 67 4.10 18.82 -8.87
CA ASN A 67 4.07 20.02 -8.01
C ASN A 67 2.82 20.90 -8.23
N PRO A 68 2.35 21.17 -9.48
CA PRO A 68 1.11 21.91 -9.70
C PRO A 68 -0.15 21.23 -9.16
N TYR A 69 -0.13 19.90 -9.02
CA TYR A 69 -1.26 19.13 -8.46
C TYR A 69 -1.11 18.89 -6.95
N TYR A 70 -0.07 19.42 -6.32
CA TYR A 70 0.15 19.26 -4.90
C TYR A 70 -0.88 20.08 -4.11
N CYS A 71 -1.90 19.38 -3.62
CA CYS A 71 -2.98 19.96 -2.83
C CYS A 71 -3.32 19.00 -1.66
N PRO A 72 -2.50 18.99 -0.58
CA PRO A 72 -2.83 18.21 0.61
C PRO A 72 -4.06 18.81 1.30
N THR A 73 -5.00 17.95 1.70
CA THR A 73 -6.26 18.34 2.36
C THR A 73 -6.24 17.98 3.84
N ILE A 74 -6.84 18.83 4.68
CA ILE A 74 -7.07 18.56 6.11
C ILE A 74 -8.56 18.64 6.43
N ASN A 75 -9.04 17.73 7.27
CA ASN A 75 -10.42 17.73 7.75
C ASN A 75 -10.59 18.67 8.96
N LEU A 76 -11.79 19.20 9.16
CA LEU A 76 -12.10 20.17 10.24
C LEU A 76 -11.85 19.60 11.65
N ASP A 77 -12.15 18.32 11.87
CA ASP A 77 -11.93 17.61 13.14
C ASP A 77 -10.45 17.58 13.54
N ARG A 78 -9.55 17.66 12.57
CA ARG A 78 -8.11 17.59 12.78
C ARG A 78 -7.43 18.95 12.93
N LEU A 79 -8.13 20.07 12.79
CA LEU A 79 -7.50 21.39 12.89
C LEU A 79 -6.81 21.62 14.23
N TRP A 80 -7.43 21.20 15.33
CA TRP A 80 -6.86 21.32 16.68
C TRP A 80 -5.64 20.44 16.93
N SER A 81 -5.36 19.45 16.07
CA SER A 81 -4.12 18.66 16.15
C SER A 81 -2.88 19.42 15.67
N LEU A 82 -3.05 20.54 14.95
CA LEU A 82 -1.95 21.37 14.46
C LEU A 82 -1.41 22.34 15.51
N VAL A 83 -2.13 22.52 16.62
CA VAL A 83 -1.70 23.36 17.74
C VAL A 83 -1.27 22.50 18.92
N SER A 84 -0.44 23.06 19.81
CA SER A 84 -0.09 22.36 21.05
C SER A 84 -1.31 22.18 21.95
N GLN A 85 -1.32 21.09 22.73
CA GLN A 85 -2.38 20.81 23.71
C GLN A 85 -2.61 21.99 24.67
N SER A 86 -1.54 22.66 25.09
CA SER A 86 -1.60 23.86 25.94
C SER A 86 -2.34 25.03 25.29
N THR A 87 -2.19 25.22 23.98
CA THR A 87 -2.88 26.26 23.23
C THR A 87 -4.35 25.92 23.07
N TYR A 88 -4.65 24.64 22.82
CA TYR A 88 -6.01 24.14 22.73
C TYR A 88 -6.79 24.38 24.04
N GLU A 89 -6.25 23.94 25.18
CA GLU A 89 -6.89 24.09 26.50
C GLU A 89 -7.12 25.55 26.86
N LYS A 90 -6.17 26.44 26.54
CA LYS A 90 -6.29 27.88 26.81
C LYS A 90 -7.44 28.53 26.04
N HIS A 91 -7.66 28.13 24.79
CA HIS A 91 -8.64 28.76 23.91
C HIS A 91 -9.98 28.01 23.83
N ARG A 92 -10.08 26.81 24.42
CA ARG A 92 -11.31 26.00 24.44
C ARG A 92 -12.47 26.72 25.13
N ASP A 93 -12.21 27.34 26.28
CA ASP A 93 -13.24 27.94 27.15
C ASP A 93 -13.04 29.46 27.35
N SER A 94 -12.13 30.10 26.59
CA SER A 94 -11.81 31.51 26.75
C SER A 94 -12.91 32.45 26.21
N THR A 95 -13.30 33.44 27.01
CA THR A 95 -14.27 34.50 26.63
C THR A 95 -13.57 35.81 26.24
N ASP A 96 -12.24 35.87 26.25
CA ASP A 96 -11.42 37.09 26.05
C ASP A 96 -11.40 37.59 24.59
N GLY A 97 -12.26 37.04 23.72
CA GLY A 97 -12.39 37.40 22.29
C GLY A 97 -11.20 37.05 21.39
N LYS A 98 -10.07 36.61 21.97
CA LYS A 98 -8.84 36.27 21.24
C LYS A 98 -8.87 34.83 20.74
N VAL A 99 -8.72 34.65 19.42
CA VAL A 99 -8.78 33.35 18.73
C VAL A 99 -7.39 32.88 18.25
N PRO A 100 -7.12 31.56 18.23
CA PRO A 100 -5.87 31.03 17.71
C PRO A 100 -5.85 31.04 16.17
N VAL A 101 -4.70 31.39 15.59
CA VAL A 101 -4.45 31.28 14.15
C VAL A 101 -3.79 29.94 13.86
N ILE A 102 -4.42 29.12 13.03
CA ILE A 102 -3.92 27.80 12.64
C ILE A 102 -3.38 27.88 11.22
N ASP A 103 -2.05 27.96 11.08
CA ASP A 103 -1.37 27.93 9.79
C ASP A 103 -1.25 26.49 9.28
N CYS A 104 -2.01 26.17 8.24
CA CYS A 104 -2.03 24.84 7.62
C CYS A 104 -0.85 24.58 6.66
N LEU A 105 -0.04 25.60 6.34
CA LEU A 105 1.12 25.49 5.43
C LEU A 105 2.44 25.28 6.17
N ARG A 106 2.49 25.60 7.47
CA ARG A 106 3.69 25.52 8.29
C ARG A 106 4.15 24.06 8.43
N LYS A 107 5.37 23.77 7.96
CA LYS A 107 6.02 22.48 8.17
C LYS A 107 6.43 22.36 9.64
N PHE A 108 6.18 21.19 10.24
CA PHE A 108 6.69 20.83 11.56
C PHE A 108 8.21 20.74 11.58
#